data_AF-A0A150SY38-F1
#
_entry.id   AF-A0A150SY38-F1
#
_cell.length_a   1.000
_cell.length_b   1.000
_cell.length_c   1.000
_cell.angle_alpha   90.00
_cell.angle_beta   90.00
_cell.angle_gamma   90.00
#
_symmetry.space_group_name_H-M   'P 1'
#
loop_
_entity.id
_entity.type
_entity.pdbx_description
1 polymer ?
#
loop_
_entity_poly.entity_id
_entity_poly.type
_entity_poly.pdbx_seq_one_letter_code
_entity_poly.pdbx_strand_id
1 'polypeptide(L)'
;MRNLSFGFAHPLATKTSAAAVLALIALGAAACGSHDVGEGSSGDAELALDQADAPVGAAIAPLSAPRSAVGFWRFDDCDSSTTELSDASGNGATATRSAGAACAQGKSGLGISFDDSNDTVTIADDPRFTFGQNLAVAAWVNPTSVSGSTVRTIAQERNNSGSSFSLAVQSNEARFAVTLANGRTVTARAPIQANVWTHVAGIYDGSLVRLFLNGAQAGQASATGAIRDINASIQIGNNPQRQRFAGLIDEVWVSANPLTDDDIAQLTCIRHPGTVVATPESSGPPGTPVTYQIAVTNNDEAECSPRKYGLNLFGRPGILSTVSPGSIPDVGPGSTATFSVTVTGTEAVDPGVYQLTYDVINPDSPDSFFVASGNLTYEMIAPAGCFVRTNREIFVKHLSVVEDPIRTTFNGPAGDPRTGAWTFARLMEDMAPTPADAPAMVEQMFDTWLTDQAVNGFTVPARPAIQQVVFDEWPRSPDGSLDLRQAPLMLLGIVNRIDVRNLAEGHAGEGRFVFGVFSQGFAQQFTLILEYKLPAST
;
A
#
# COMPACT_ATOMS: atom_id res chain seq x y z
N MET A 1 -18.32 -9.54 -39.42
CA MET A 1 -17.32 -8.61 -39.99
C MET A 1 -16.14 -9.43 -40.49
N ARG A 2 -15.97 -9.59 -41.81
CA ARG A 2 -14.74 -10.17 -42.38
C ARG A 2 -13.93 -9.00 -42.95
N ASN A 3 -13.00 -8.47 -42.15
CA ASN A 3 -11.95 -7.58 -42.65
C ASN A 3 -10.95 -8.45 -43.42
N LEU A 4 -10.64 -8.11 -44.66
CA LEU A 4 -9.62 -8.79 -45.43
C LEU A 4 -8.54 -7.79 -45.84
N SER A 5 -7.34 -8.09 -45.38
CA SER A 5 -6.05 -7.52 -45.75
C SER A 5 -5.62 -8.05 -47.12
N PHE A 6 -4.97 -7.20 -47.92
CA PHE A 6 -4.10 -7.67 -49.00
C PHE A 6 -2.65 -7.40 -48.62
N GLY A 7 -1.84 -8.46 -48.58
CA GLY A 7 -0.39 -8.38 -48.60
C GLY A 7 0.11 -8.57 -50.02
N PHE A 8 0.83 -7.59 -50.56
CA PHE A 8 1.57 -7.77 -51.82
C PHE A 8 2.75 -8.71 -51.56
N ALA A 9 2.63 -9.97 -51.99
CA ALA A 9 3.69 -10.96 -51.91
C ALA A 9 4.17 -11.33 -53.31
N HIS A 10 4.90 -10.43 -54.00
CA HIS A 10 5.86 -10.73 -55.07
C HIS A 10 6.93 -9.62 -55.08
N PRO A 11 8.20 -9.92 -55.40
CA PRO A 11 9.32 -9.01 -55.17
C PRO A 11 9.14 -7.76 -56.00
N LEU A 12 8.88 -6.64 -55.33
CA LEU A 12 8.90 -5.32 -55.94
C LEU A 12 10.26 -5.15 -56.60
N ALA A 13 10.24 -5.05 -57.93
CA ALA A 13 11.37 -4.61 -58.70
C ALA A 13 11.91 -3.34 -58.07
N THR A 14 13.22 -3.35 -57.89
CA THR A 14 14.08 -2.27 -57.41
C THR A 14 13.74 -0.92 -58.04
N LYS A 15 12.84 -0.16 -57.42
CA LYS A 15 12.83 1.30 -57.44
C LYS A 15 12.76 1.79 -56.00
N THR A 16 13.89 2.26 -55.51
CA THR A 16 14.03 3.03 -54.28
C THR A 16 13.18 4.30 -54.39
N SER A 17 11.90 4.24 -54.03
CA SER A 17 11.06 5.42 -53.82
C SER A 17 11.37 5.99 -52.43
N ALA A 18 12.39 6.85 -52.38
CA ALA A 18 12.82 7.57 -51.19
C ALA A 18 11.73 8.44 -50.53
N ALA A 19 10.55 8.60 -51.13
CA ALA A 19 9.46 9.46 -50.65
C ALA A 19 8.59 8.81 -49.56
N ALA A 20 8.26 7.51 -49.67
CA ALA A 20 7.46 6.81 -48.65
C ALA A 20 8.26 6.57 -47.36
N VAL A 21 9.57 6.35 -47.50
CA VAL A 21 10.52 6.25 -46.40
C VAL A 21 10.72 7.62 -45.73
N LEU A 22 10.73 8.73 -46.48
CA LEU A 22 10.83 10.08 -45.91
C LEU A 22 9.59 10.48 -45.08
N ALA A 23 8.39 10.05 -45.46
CA ALA A 23 7.16 10.38 -44.73
C ALA A 23 7.09 9.69 -43.35
N LEU A 24 7.56 8.45 -43.23
CA LEU A 24 7.68 7.76 -41.94
C LEU A 24 8.86 8.28 -41.10
N ILE A 25 9.98 8.64 -41.72
CA ILE A 25 11.13 9.26 -41.02
C ILE A 25 10.76 10.65 -40.49
N ALA A 26 9.94 11.43 -41.21
CA ALA A 26 9.49 12.75 -40.77
C ALA A 26 8.55 12.69 -39.54
N LEU A 27 7.85 11.57 -39.30
CA LEU A 27 7.10 11.34 -38.07
C LEU A 27 8.00 11.11 -36.85
N GLY A 28 9.24 10.65 -37.05
CA GLY A 28 10.25 10.53 -35.97
C GLY A 28 11.00 11.82 -35.67
N ALA A 29 11.11 12.75 -36.62
CA ALA A 29 11.91 13.96 -36.48
C ALA A 29 11.11 15.22 -36.06
N ALA A 30 9.78 15.21 -36.11
CA ALA A 30 8.96 16.41 -35.84
C ALA A 30 8.29 16.47 -34.45
N ALA A 31 8.53 15.50 -33.56
CA ALA A 31 7.97 15.49 -32.20
C ALA A 31 9.01 15.67 -31.08
N CYS A 32 10.21 16.15 -31.42
CA CYS A 32 11.26 16.50 -30.43
C CYS A 32 11.73 17.93 -30.66
N GLY A 33 10.79 18.87 -30.54
CA GLY A 33 11.05 20.30 -30.47
C GLY A 33 10.16 20.85 -29.38
N SER A 34 10.76 21.21 -28.25
CA SER A 34 10.13 22.01 -27.20
C SER A 34 9.63 23.30 -27.82
N HIS A 35 8.33 23.39 -28.07
CA HIS A 35 7.66 24.66 -28.26
C HIS A 35 6.95 25.00 -26.95
N ASP A 36 7.61 25.82 -26.16
CA ASP A 36 6.95 26.72 -25.22
C ASP A 36 5.96 27.57 -26.02
N VAL A 37 4.67 27.37 -25.78
CA VAL A 37 3.63 28.34 -26.12
C VAL A 37 2.94 28.66 -24.81
N GLY A 38 3.26 29.83 -24.27
CA GLY A 38 2.52 30.40 -23.16
C GLY A 38 1.09 30.71 -23.60
N GLU A 39 0.12 30.15 -22.90
CA GLU A 39 -1.29 30.53 -23.04
C GLU A 39 -1.69 31.42 -21.87
N GLY A 40 -2.13 32.63 -22.23
CA GLY A 40 -2.85 33.53 -21.34
C GLY A 40 -4.30 33.09 -21.19
N SER A 41 -4.70 32.97 -19.92
CA SER A 41 -6.01 33.25 -19.31
C SER A 41 -7.27 33.35 -20.19
N SER A 42 -8.18 32.39 -19.96
CA SER A 42 -9.61 32.59 -19.65
C SER A 42 -10.12 31.24 -19.14
N GLY A 43 -10.45 31.02 -17.87
CA GLY A 43 -11.51 31.72 -17.15
C GLY A 43 -12.77 30.87 -17.26
N ASP A 44 -12.91 29.85 -16.42
CA ASP A 44 -14.21 29.35 -15.95
C ASP A 44 -14.04 28.60 -14.63
N ALA A 45 -14.97 28.92 -13.73
CA ALA A 45 -14.95 28.61 -12.32
C ALA A 45 -15.29 27.16 -12.02
N GLU A 46 -14.53 26.53 -11.12
CA GLU A 46 -15.02 25.40 -10.34
C GLU A 46 -14.64 25.58 -8.87
N LEU A 47 -15.57 25.17 -8.02
CA LEU A 47 -15.76 25.58 -6.63
C LEU A 47 -14.60 25.17 -5.71
N ALA A 48 -14.14 26.14 -4.91
CA ALA A 48 -13.26 25.90 -3.78
C ALA A 48 -13.96 25.06 -2.71
N LEU A 49 -13.38 23.90 -2.40
CA LEU A 49 -13.49 23.26 -1.10
C LEU A 49 -12.11 23.28 -0.47
N ASP A 50 -11.93 24.30 0.36
CA ASP A 50 -10.87 24.46 1.33
C ASP A 50 -10.91 23.28 2.32
N GLN A 51 -9.88 22.44 2.33
CA GLN A 51 -9.42 21.72 3.53
C GLN A 51 -7.90 21.54 3.50
N ALA A 52 -7.25 22.48 4.18
CA ALA A 52 -6.05 22.37 5.00
C ALA A 52 -5.24 21.05 4.92
N ASP A 53 -3.98 21.22 4.52
CA ASP A 53 -2.85 20.40 4.95
C ASP A 53 -2.87 20.23 6.47
N ALA A 54 -3.09 18.99 6.92
CA ALA A 54 -2.72 18.55 8.25
C ALA A 54 -1.56 17.55 8.10
N PRO A 55 -0.46 17.68 8.88
CA PRO A 55 0.59 16.67 8.87
C PRO A 55 -0.02 15.36 9.36
N VAL A 56 0.16 14.29 8.58
CA VAL A 56 -0.23 12.93 8.97
C VAL A 56 0.72 12.47 10.08
N GLY A 57 0.43 12.86 11.31
CA GLY A 57 0.92 12.18 12.49
C GLY A 57 0.21 10.84 12.56
N ALA A 58 0.95 9.75 12.31
CA ALA A 58 0.45 8.39 12.49
C ALA A 58 -0.09 8.24 13.92
N ALA A 59 -1.40 8.08 14.06
CA ALA A 59 -2.03 7.71 15.32
C ALA A 59 -1.55 6.30 15.68
N ILE A 60 -0.78 6.22 16.76
CA ILE A 60 -0.21 4.98 17.30
C ILE A 60 -1.39 4.20 17.90
N ALA A 61 -1.76 3.07 17.30
CA ALA A 61 -2.71 2.16 17.94
C ALA A 61 -2.08 1.63 19.24
N PRO A 62 -2.75 1.73 20.41
CA PRO A 62 -2.17 1.24 21.65
C PRO A 62 -1.98 -0.27 21.59
N LEU A 63 -0.83 -0.72 22.09
CA LEU A 63 -0.54 -2.13 22.30
C LEU A 63 -1.64 -2.75 23.16
N SER A 64 -2.34 -3.75 22.62
CA SER A 64 -3.38 -4.51 23.29
C SER A 64 -2.80 -5.44 24.36
N ALA A 65 -3.56 -5.58 25.44
CA ALA A 65 -3.18 -6.31 26.66
C ALA A 65 -2.77 -7.78 26.40
N PRO A 66 -1.91 -8.36 27.26
CA PRO A 66 -1.71 -9.80 27.29
C PRO A 66 -3.05 -10.50 27.56
N ARG A 67 -3.31 -11.56 26.78
CA ARG A 67 -4.57 -12.33 26.80
C ARG A 67 -4.98 -12.62 28.25
N SER A 68 -6.27 -12.47 28.54
CA SER A 68 -6.99 -12.79 29.79
C SER A 68 -7.17 -11.69 30.85
N ALA A 69 -6.70 -10.46 30.63
CA ALA A 69 -6.97 -9.35 31.54
C ALA A 69 -8.48 -9.06 31.66
N VAL A 70 -8.96 -8.81 32.88
CA VAL A 70 -10.28 -8.18 33.11
C VAL A 70 -10.17 -6.67 33.31
N GLY A 71 -8.96 -6.16 33.53
CA GLY A 71 -8.63 -4.74 33.53
C GLY A 71 -7.12 -4.53 33.36
N PHE A 72 -6.73 -3.50 32.61
CA PHE A 72 -5.33 -3.13 32.39
C PHE A 72 -5.19 -1.62 32.25
N TRP A 73 -4.45 -1.00 33.18
CA TRP A 73 -4.26 0.44 33.24
C TRP A 73 -2.78 0.78 33.10
N ARG A 74 -2.43 1.31 31.94
CA ARG A 74 -1.06 1.73 31.59
C ARG A 74 -0.70 3.10 32.11
N PHE A 75 -1.70 3.92 32.45
CA PHE A 75 -1.54 5.31 32.88
C PHE A 75 -0.85 6.27 31.89
N ASP A 76 -0.47 5.80 30.70
CA ASP A 76 0.06 6.63 29.59
C ASP A 76 -0.88 7.77 29.15
N ASP A 77 -2.17 7.65 29.43
CA ASP A 77 -3.19 8.66 29.14
C ASP A 77 -3.45 9.63 30.31
N CYS A 78 -2.62 9.55 31.35
CA CYS A 78 -2.65 10.47 32.47
C CYS A 78 -2.39 11.90 31.99
N ASP A 79 -3.40 12.77 32.12
CA ASP A 79 -3.31 14.17 31.73
C ASP A 79 -3.97 15.10 32.77
N SER A 80 -3.43 16.31 32.91
CA SER A 80 -3.92 17.34 33.83
C SER A 80 -5.36 17.80 33.58
N SER A 81 -5.93 17.59 32.39
CA SER A 81 -7.31 18.00 32.07
C SER A 81 -8.38 17.00 32.51
N THR A 82 -7.98 15.76 32.84
CA THR A 82 -8.90 14.68 33.21
C THR A 82 -8.38 13.84 34.38
N THR A 83 -9.31 13.27 35.14
CA THR A 83 -9.02 12.28 36.17
C THR A 83 -9.30 10.85 35.72
N GLU A 84 -9.82 10.66 34.51
CA GLU A 84 -10.09 9.34 33.95
C GLU A 84 -8.81 8.72 33.40
N LEU A 85 -8.68 7.41 33.58
CA LEU A 85 -7.57 6.59 33.10
C LEU A 85 -8.18 5.37 32.40
N SER A 86 -7.84 5.21 31.13
CA SER A 86 -8.44 4.22 30.24
C SER A 86 -8.01 2.78 30.58
N ASP A 87 -8.93 1.86 30.32
CA ASP A 87 -8.68 0.43 30.40
C ASP A 87 -8.22 -0.11 29.03
N ALA A 88 -6.93 -0.41 28.94
CA ALA A 88 -6.28 -0.98 27.75
C ALA A 88 -6.59 -2.46 27.53
N SER A 89 -7.34 -3.12 28.42
CA SER A 89 -7.81 -4.50 28.18
C SER A 89 -8.97 -4.58 27.19
N GLY A 90 -9.60 -3.45 26.86
CA GLY A 90 -10.77 -3.38 25.97
C GLY A 90 -12.09 -3.75 26.66
N ASN A 91 -12.07 -3.96 27.97
CA ASN A 91 -13.24 -4.32 28.76
C ASN A 91 -14.01 -3.09 29.27
N GLY A 92 -13.44 -1.88 29.18
CA GLY A 92 -14.11 -0.65 29.58
C GLY A 92 -14.18 -0.47 31.10
N ALA A 93 -13.23 -1.05 31.85
CA ALA A 93 -13.09 -0.84 33.28
C ALA A 93 -12.33 0.47 33.58
N THR A 94 -12.82 1.62 33.10
CA THR A 94 -12.17 2.92 33.28
C THR A 94 -11.90 3.22 34.76
N ALA A 95 -10.66 3.62 35.07
CA ALA A 95 -10.25 4.02 36.41
C ALA A 95 -10.37 5.54 36.58
N THR A 96 -10.45 6.00 37.83
CA THR A 96 -10.46 7.42 38.19
C THR A 96 -9.40 7.70 39.24
N ARG A 97 -8.46 8.60 38.94
CA ARG A 97 -7.49 9.11 39.92
C ARG A 97 -8.06 10.28 40.72
N SER A 98 -7.59 10.46 41.94
CA SER A 98 -7.80 11.72 42.67
C SER A 98 -7.15 12.88 41.92
N ALA A 99 -7.80 14.06 41.92
CA ALA A 99 -7.31 15.24 41.20
C ALA A 99 -5.88 15.69 41.59
N GLY A 100 -5.42 15.36 42.81
CA GLY A 100 -4.07 15.67 43.28
C GLY A 100 -2.99 14.67 42.90
N ALA A 101 -3.35 13.44 42.49
CA ALA A 101 -2.37 12.41 42.18
C ALA A 101 -1.68 12.74 40.86
N ALA A 102 -0.39 13.06 40.89
CA ALA A 102 0.33 13.57 39.72
C ALA A 102 0.70 12.47 38.71
N CYS A 103 0.73 12.84 37.42
CA CYS A 103 1.39 12.02 36.40
C CYS A 103 2.91 12.21 36.52
N ALA A 104 3.67 11.13 36.41
CA ALA A 104 5.12 11.17 36.41
C ALA A 104 5.67 10.14 35.43
N GLN A 105 6.95 10.21 35.10
CA GLN A 105 7.57 9.23 34.22
C GLN A 105 7.49 7.82 34.85
N GLY A 106 6.79 6.93 34.18
CA GLY A 106 6.54 5.55 34.61
C GLY A 106 7.71 4.62 34.30
N LYS A 107 7.44 3.32 34.40
CA LYS A 107 8.32 2.28 33.85
C LYS A 107 8.19 2.25 32.32
N SER A 108 6.98 2.45 31.79
CA SER A 108 6.70 2.77 30.40
C SER A 108 5.94 4.10 30.37
N GLY A 109 6.30 5.01 29.47
CA GLY A 109 5.60 6.30 29.32
C GLY A 109 5.30 7.02 30.65
N LEU A 110 4.03 7.11 31.01
CA LEU A 110 3.56 7.77 32.25
C LEU A 110 3.02 6.76 33.27
N GLY A 111 3.35 7.00 34.54
CA GLY A 111 2.74 6.35 35.70
C GLY A 111 2.12 7.37 36.65
N ILE A 112 1.64 6.88 37.80
CA ILE A 112 1.03 7.72 38.85
C ILE A 112 1.96 7.84 40.05
N SER A 113 2.20 9.08 40.50
CA SER A 113 2.89 9.39 41.77
C SER A 113 1.91 9.38 42.93
N PHE A 114 2.28 8.69 44.01
CA PHE A 114 1.54 8.65 45.27
C PHE A 114 2.37 9.34 46.37
N ASP A 115 2.33 10.67 46.40
CA ASP A 115 3.15 11.51 47.28
C ASP A 115 2.34 12.39 48.24
N ASP A 116 1.04 12.63 47.98
CA ASP A 116 0.07 13.26 48.88
C ASP A 116 -0.86 12.24 49.56
N SER A 117 -1.28 12.53 50.79
CA SER A 117 -2.08 11.63 51.64
C SER A 117 -3.38 11.13 51.01
N ASN A 118 -3.92 11.87 50.03
CA ASN A 118 -5.20 11.57 49.38
C ASN A 118 -5.05 10.94 47.99
N ASP A 119 -3.81 10.76 47.51
CA ASP A 119 -3.57 10.21 46.18
C ASP A 119 -4.11 8.78 46.11
N THR A 120 -5.00 8.51 45.18
CA THR A 120 -5.60 7.20 44.97
C THR A 120 -6.05 7.06 43.52
N VAL A 121 -6.01 5.84 43.00
CA VAL A 121 -6.74 5.49 41.78
C VAL A 121 -7.82 4.49 42.16
N THR A 122 -9.04 4.70 41.67
CA THR A 122 -10.22 3.89 42.01
C THR A 122 -10.83 3.32 40.76
N ILE A 123 -11.16 2.04 40.79
CA ILE A 123 -11.92 1.34 39.77
C ILE A 123 -13.24 0.94 40.42
N ALA A 124 -14.36 1.32 39.80
CA ALA A 124 -15.67 1.00 40.33
C ALA A 124 -15.86 -0.53 40.44
N ASP A 125 -16.68 -0.94 41.40
CA ASP A 125 -17.09 -2.34 41.53
C ASP A 125 -17.80 -2.81 40.24
N ASP A 126 -17.52 -4.04 39.84
CA ASP A 126 -18.03 -4.64 38.61
C ASP A 126 -18.09 -6.17 38.78
N PRO A 127 -19.15 -6.86 38.27
CA PRO A 127 -19.25 -8.32 38.36
C PRO A 127 -18.04 -9.10 37.82
N ARG A 128 -17.22 -8.50 36.94
CA ARG A 128 -15.98 -9.11 36.43
C ARG A 128 -14.87 -9.18 37.48
N PHE A 129 -14.99 -8.42 38.57
CA PHE A 129 -14.11 -8.49 39.73
C PHE A 129 -14.59 -9.51 40.78
N THR A 130 -15.55 -10.37 40.45
CA THR A 130 -15.85 -11.55 41.26
C THR A 130 -14.86 -12.70 40.94
N PHE A 131 -13.80 -12.79 41.73
CA PHE A 131 -12.65 -13.67 41.45
C PHE A 131 -12.85 -15.17 41.71
N GLY A 132 -13.83 -15.57 42.52
CA GLY A 132 -14.08 -16.99 42.81
C GLY A 132 -12.83 -17.69 43.38
N GLN A 133 -12.20 -18.58 42.61
CA GLN A 133 -10.96 -19.28 43.00
C GLN A 133 -9.73 -18.82 42.21
N ASN A 134 -9.87 -17.89 41.26
CA ASN A 134 -8.77 -17.45 40.41
C ASN A 134 -8.62 -15.93 40.49
N LEU A 135 -7.44 -15.47 40.87
CA LEU A 135 -7.09 -14.06 40.87
C LEU A 135 -5.64 -13.93 40.45
N ALA A 136 -5.39 -12.98 39.56
CA ALA A 136 -4.07 -12.44 39.33
C ALA A 136 -4.10 -10.92 39.34
N VAL A 137 -3.15 -10.32 40.03
CA VAL A 137 -2.95 -8.86 40.07
C VAL A 137 -1.47 -8.57 39.94
N ALA A 138 -1.11 -7.65 39.06
CA ALA A 138 0.27 -7.26 38.80
C ALA A 138 0.39 -5.75 38.62
N ALA A 139 1.59 -5.22 38.92
CA ALA A 139 1.95 -3.84 38.64
C ALA A 139 3.47 -3.70 38.59
N TRP A 140 3.96 -2.75 37.81
CA TRP A 140 5.29 -2.19 38.00
C TRP A 140 5.26 -1.16 39.13
N VAL A 141 6.18 -1.26 40.08
CA VAL A 141 6.27 -0.34 41.23
C VAL A 141 7.68 0.14 41.48
N ASN A 142 7.82 1.40 41.89
CA ASN A 142 9.08 1.97 42.36
C ASN A 142 8.86 2.66 43.72
N PRO A 143 8.90 1.90 44.83
CA PRO A 143 8.64 2.44 46.15
C PRO A 143 9.82 3.28 46.66
N THR A 144 9.60 4.51 47.10
CA THR A 144 10.62 5.36 47.74
C THR A 144 10.95 4.92 49.16
N SER A 145 10.04 4.18 49.81
CA SER A 145 10.24 3.58 51.13
C SER A 145 9.53 2.24 51.25
N VAL A 146 10.28 1.23 51.73
CA VAL A 146 9.77 -0.13 51.98
C VAL A 146 9.82 -0.52 53.46
N SER A 147 10.58 0.21 54.28
CA SER A 147 10.74 -0.03 55.71
C SER A 147 9.54 0.44 56.53
N GLY A 148 9.43 -0.06 57.77
CA GLY A 148 8.39 0.30 58.73
C GLY A 148 7.22 -0.67 58.78
N SER A 149 6.37 -0.50 59.79
CA SER A 149 5.20 -1.36 60.04
C SER A 149 3.93 -0.92 59.31
N THR A 150 3.93 0.25 58.68
CA THR A 150 2.79 0.75 57.89
C THR A 150 2.65 -0.05 56.60
N VAL A 151 1.45 -0.53 56.31
CA VAL A 151 1.10 -1.14 55.01
C VAL A 151 1.08 -0.02 53.96
N ARG A 152 1.64 -0.29 52.79
CA ARG A 152 1.62 0.59 51.62
C ARG A 152 0.93 -0.14 50.47
N THR A 153 -0.28 0.27 50.13
CA THR A 153 -1.13 -0.41 49.14
C THR A 153 -0.56 -0.24 47.74
N ILE A 154 -0.39 -1.34 46.99
CA ILE A 154 -0.16 -1.30 45.54
C ILE A 154 -1.52 -1.38 44.84
N ALA A 155 -2.27 -2.47 45.10
CA ALA A 155 -3.62 -2.67 44.60
C ALA A 155 -4.43 -3.50 45.61
N GLN A 156 -5.70 -3.17 45.83
CA GLN A 156 -6.54 -3.84 46.81
C GLN A 156 -8.03 -3.73 46.46
N GLU A 157 -8.79 -4.80 46.66
CA GLU A 157 -10.25 -4.71 46.76
C GLU A 157 -10.65 -4.69 48.23
N ARG A 158 -11.28 -3.60 48.70
CA ARG A 158 -11.55 -3.40 50.13
C ARG A 158 -12.79 -2.55 50.41
N ASN A 159 -13.53 -2.95 51.44
CA ASN A 159 -14.56 -2.12 52.09
C ASN A 159 -14.41 -2.15 53.63
N ASN A 160 -15.43 -1.68 54.34
CA ASN A 160 -15.45 -1.62 55.81
C ASN A 160 -15.39 -3.00 56.50
N SER A 161 -15.75 -4.08 55.78
CA SER A 161 -15.75 -5.47 56.27
C SER A 161 -14.40 -6.19 56.03
N GLY A 162 -13.41 -5.48 55.49
CA GLY A 162 -12.07 -5.96 55.19
C GLY A 162 -11.79 -6.01 53.68
N SER A 163 -10.76 -6.75 53.28
CA SER A 163 -10.37 -6.90 51.87
C SER A 163 -10.62 -8.31 51.35
N SER A 164 -10.80 -8.45 50.03
CA SER A 164 -10.83 -9.72 49.31
C SER A 164 -9.42 -10.15 48.95
N PHE A 165 -8.66 -9.24 48.36
CA PHE A 165 -7.23 -9.39 48.13
C PHE A 165 -6.48 -8.11 48.49
N SER A 166 -5.16 -8.20 48.64
CA SER A 166 -4.27 -7.05 48.78
C SER A 166 -2.89 -7.38 48.21
N LEU A 167 -2.40 -6.54 47.31
CA LEU A 167 -1.01 -6.43 46.93
C LEU A 167 -0.42 -5.17 47.58
N ALA A 168 0.62 -5.32 48.39
CA ALA A 168 1.13 -4.22 49.20
C ALA A 168 2.63 -4.39 49.53
N VAL A 169 3.24 -3.33 50.04
CA VAL A 169 4.57 -3.33 50.63
C VAL A 169 4.47 -3.08 52.13
N GLN A 170 5.19 -3.84 52.95
CA GLN A 170 5.29 -3.61 54.39
C GLN A 170 6.55 -4.28 54.95
N SER A 171 7.30 -3.56 55.78
CA SER A 171 8.44 -4.10 56.54
C SER A 171 9.52 -4.76 55.67
N ASN A 172 9.90 -4.09 54.57
CA ASN A 172 10.85 -4.53 53.56
C ASN A 172 10.38 -5.73 52.71
N GLU A 173 9.09 -6.08 52.77
CA GLU A 173 8.51 -7.17 52.00
C GLU A 173 7.42 -6.66 51.06
N ALA A 174 7.40 -7.16 49.83
CA ALA A 174 6.17 -7.24 49.05
C ALA A 174 5.28 -8.35 49.64
N ARG A 175 3.97 -8.10 49.68
CA ARG A 175 2.98 -8.99 50.28
C ARG A 175 1.81 -9.13 49.33
N PHE A 176 1.45 -10.37 49.02
CA PHE A 176 0.19 -10.67 48.37
C PHE A 176 -0.69 -11.48 49.33
N ALA A 177 -1.86 -10.94 49.66
CA ALA A 177 -2.79 -11.54 50.59
C ALA A 177 -4.15 -11.78 49.92
N VAL A 178 -4.78 -12.90 50.25
CA VAL A 178 -6.14 -13.26 49.84
C VAL A 178 -6.93 -13.62 51.09
N THR A 179 -8.14 -13.09 51.21
CA THR A 179 -9.11 -13.43 52.26
C THR A 179 -10.14 -14.38 51.67
N LEU A 180 -10.22 -15.57 52.24
CA LEU A 180 -11.16 -16.60 51.81
C LEU A 180 -12.57 -16.34 52.37
N ALA A 181 -13.59 -16.96 51.77
CA ALA A 181 -14.99 -16.83 52.19
C ALA A 181 -15.24 -17.21 53.66
N ASN A 182 -14.37 -18.05 54.25
CA ASN A 182 -14.40 -18.40 55.67
C ASN A 182 -13.76 -17.36 56.61
N GLY A 183 -13.33 -16.21 56.07
CA GLY A 183 -12.71 -15.11 56.82
C GLY A 183 -11.20 -15.25 57.05
N ARG A 184 -10.57 -16.37 56.66
CA ARG A 184 -9.12 -16.56 56.80
C ARG A 184 -8.37 -15.77 55.74
N THR A 185 -7.48 -14.88 56.17
CA THR A 185 -6.50 -14.22 55.28
C THR A 185 -5.20 -15.01 55.24
N VAL A 186 -4.72 -15.30 54.03
CA VAL A 186 -3.45 -15.98 53.78
C VAL A 186 -2.54 -15.05 52.99
N THR A 187 -1.24 -15.02 53.29
CA THR A 187 -0.30 -14.05 52.72
C THR A 187 1.00 -14.72 52.28
N ALA A 188 1.38 -14.51 51.03
CA ALA A 188 2.73 -14.76 50.51
C ALA A 188 3.59 -13.49 50.63
N ARG A 189 4.88 -13.65 50.88
CA ARG A 189 5.82 -12.57 51.20
C ARG A 189 7.15 -12.78 50.49
N ALA A 190 7.78 -11.71 50.06
CA ALA A 190 9.11 -11.71 49.49
C ALA A 190 9.81 -10.37 49.75
N PRO A 191 11.14 -10.33 49.91
CA PRO A 191 11.87 -9.09 50.11
C PRO A 191 11.76 -8.17 48.87
N ILE A 192 11.62 -6.87 49.09
CA ILE A 192 11.59 -5.84 48.03
C ILE A 192 12.49 -4.66 48.42
N GLN A 193 13.11 -4.03 47.42
CA GLN A 193 14.02 -2.90 47.61
C GLN A 193 13.32 -1.58 47.31
N ALA A 194 13.74 -0.51 48.00
CA ALA A 194 13.30 0.84 47.69
C ALA A 194 14.10 1.41 46.51
N ASN A 195 13.49 2.34 45.77
CA ASN A 195 14.07 3.09 44.65
C ASN A 195 14.53 2.19 43.47
N VAL A 196 13.88 1.04 43.29
CA VAL A 196 14.13 0.11 42.19
C VAL A 196 12.79 -0.29 41.60
N TRP A 197 12.63 -0.12 40.28
CA TRP A 197 11.48 -0.66 39.56
C TRP A 197 11.44 -2.19 39.71
N THR A 198 10.32 -2.68 40.25
CA THR A 198 10.08 -4.11 40.44
C THR A 198 8.70 -4.43 39.91
N HIS A 199 8.60 -5.44 39.04
CA HIS A 199 7.30 -6.00 38.67
C HIS A 199 6.84 -6.90 39.81
N VAL A 200 5.71 -6.58 40.44
CA VAL A 200 5.17 -7.33 41.58
C VAL A 200 3.84 -7.93 41.14
N ALA A 201 3.73 -9.27 41.20
CA ALA A 201 2.50 -9.97 40.84
C ALA A 201 2.07 -10.98 41.90
N GLY A 202 0.78 -11.01 42.20
CA GLY A 202 0.14 -11.98 43.08
C GLY A 202 -0.81 -12.88 42.31
N ILE A 203 -0.75 -14.19 42.54
CA ILE A 203 -1.63 -15.19 41.89
C ILE A 203 -2.26 -16.07 42.95
N TYR A 204 -3.55 -16.33 42.80
CA TYR A 204 -4.29 -17.33 43.53
C TYR A 204 -5.02 -18.25 42.56
N ASP A 205 -4.86 -19.55 42.74
CA ASP A 205 -5.43 -20.61 41.89
C ASP A 205 -6.43 -21.51 42.62
N GLY A 206 -6.89 -21.09 43.80
CA GLY A 206 -7.81 -21.86 44.65
C GLY A 206 -7.09 -22.80 45.62
N SER A 207 -5.77 -22.96 45.49
CA SER A 207 -4.94 -23.85 46.32
C SER A 207 -3.68 -23.19 46.88
N LEU A 208 -3.08 -22.25 46.13
CA LEU A 208 -1.84 -21.56 46.48
C LEU A 208 -1.99 -20.07 46.26
N VAL A 209 -1.58 -19.28 47.26
CA VAL A 209 -1.29 -17.85 47.13
C VAL A 209 0.19 -17.73 46.79
N ARG A 210 0.50 -17.23 45.60
CA ARG A 210 1.87 -17.11 45.07
C ARG A 210 2.20 -15.65 44.80
N LEU A 211 3.45 -15.26 45.06
CA LEU A 211 3.97 -13.92 44.85
C LEU A 211 5.18 -14.02 43.93
N PHE A 212 5.21 -13.18 42.91
CA PHE A 212 6.24 -13.11 41.89
C PHE A 212 6.88 -11.73 41.90
N LEU A 213 8.20 -11.69 41.77
CA LEU A 213 8.98 -10.47 41.60
C LEU A 213 9.78 -10.60 40.30
N ASN A 214 9.65 -9.63 39.39
CA ASN A 214 10.30 -9.64 38.07
C ASN A 214 10.08 -10.97 37.32
N GLY A 215 8.85 -11.49 37.37
CA GLY A 215 8.44 -12.71 36.64
C GLY A 215 8.82 -14.02 37.33
N ALA A 216 9.67 -14.00 38.35
CA ALA A 216 10.07 -15.20 39.09
C ALA A 216 9.27 -15.36 40.39
N GLN A 217 8.83 -16.58 40.71
CA GLN A 217 8.14 -16.86 41.96
C GLN A 217 9.08 -16.64 43.16
N ALA A 218 8.72 -15.71 44.04
CA ALA A 218 9.54 -15.28 45.17
C ALA A 218 8.95 -15.70 46.53
N GLY A 219 7.66 -16.03 46.59
CA GLY A 219 7.01 -16.50 47.82
C GLY A 219 5.72 -17.26 47.55
N GLN A 220 5.31 -18.11 48.49
CA GLN A 220 4.06 -18.85 48.40
C GLN A 220 3.48 -19.21 49.77
N ALA A 221 2.18 -19.46 49.82
CA ALA A 221 1.46 -20.01 50.97
C ALA A 221 0.25 -20.85 50.52
N SER A 222 -0.04 -21.94 51.22
CA SER A 222 -1.20 -22.78 50.91
C SER A 222 -2.51 -22.19 51.42
N ALA A 223 -3.52 -22.14 50.56
CA ALA A 223 -4.84 -21.66 50.88
C ALA A 223 -5.87 -22.34 49.98
N THR A 224 -6.88 -22.97 50.57
CA THR A 224 -7.94 -23.66 49.81
C THR A 224 -9.28 -22.98 49.99
N GLY A 225 -10.00 -22.75 48.89
CA GLY A 225 -11.37 -22.24 48.88
C GLY A 225 -11.56 -21.00 48.02
N ALA A 226 -12.80 -20.50 47.96
CA ALA A 226 -13.10 -19.27 47.23
C ALA A 226 -12.60 -18.02 47.98
N ILE A 227 -12.14 -17.03 47.22
CA ILE A 227 -11.95 -15.65 47.67
C ILE A 227 -13.30 -15.13 48.15
N ARG A 228 -13.29 -14.41 49.27
CA ARG A 228 -14.47 -13.72 49.77
C ARG A 228 -14.81 -12.57 48.82
N ASP A 229 -16.03 -12.54 48.31
CA ASP A 229 -16.56 -11.40 47.58
C ASP A 229 -17.12 -10.37 48.58
N ILE A 230 -16.79 -9.10 48.38
CA ILE A 230 -17.22 -7.98 49.22
C ILE A 230 -17.92 -6.86 48.44
N ASN A 231 -18.12 -7.01 47.12
CA ASN A 231 -18.72 -6.01 46.21
C ASN A 231 -18.13 -4.60 46.46
N ALA A 232 -16.84 -4.44 46.19
CA ALA A 232 -16.12 -3.21 46.49
C ALA A 232 -15.25 -2.78 45.32
N SER A 233 -14.95 -1.47 45.28
CA SER A 233 -14.01 -0.94 44.30
C SER A 233 -12.60 -1.49 44.51
N ILE A 234 -11.88 -1.62 43.41
CA ILE A 234 -10.42 -1.82 43.43
C ILE A 234 -9.76 -0.45 43.61
N GLN A 235 -8.80 -0.39 44.52
CA GLN A 235 -8.07 0.80 44.88
C GLN A 235 -6.58 0.57 44.66
N ILE A 236 -5.96 1.49 43.94
CA ILE A 236 -4.55 1.45 43.60
C ILE A 236 -3.84 2.60 44.32
N GLY A 237 -2.70 2.27 44.90
CA GLY A 237 -1.79 3.21 45.55
C GLY A 237 -2.27 3.81 46.88
N ASN A 238 -3.52 3.62 47.29
CA ASN A 238 -4.03 4.02 48.61
C ASN A 238 -5.33 3.28 48.94
N ASN A 239 -5.83 3.44 50.17
CA ASN A 239 -7.09 2.85 50.61
C ASN A 239 -7.77 3.72 51.70
N PRO A 240 -9.01 3.40 52.12
CA PRO A 240 -9.74 4.16 53.13
C PRO A 240 -9.07 4.23 54.51
N GLN A 241 -8.09 3.37 54.81
CA GLN A 241 -7.27 3.47 56.02
C GLN A 241 -6.04 4.39 55.86
N ARG A 242 -5.92 5.08 54.72
CA ARG A 242 -4.76 5.93 54.38
C ARG A 242 -3.44 5.15 54.35
N GLN A 243 -3.49 3.88 53.94
CA GLN A 243 -2.31 3.02 53.74
C GLN A 243 -1.69 3.29 52.37
N ARG A 244 -1.29 4.54 52.16
CA ARG A 244 -0.79 5.02 50.88
C ARG A 244 0.52 4.35 50.49
N PHE A 245 0.66 4.06 49.21
CA PHE A 245 1.94 3.85 48.56
C PHE A 245 2.84 5.07 48.72
N ALA A 246 4.14 4.87 48.59
CA ALA A 246 5.09 5.97 48.55
C ALA A 246 6.01 5.72 47.36
N GLY A 247 5.79 6.44 46.28
CA GLY A 247 6.53 6.27 45.02
C GLY A 247 5.60 6.16 43.81
N LEU A 248 6.07 5.46 42.78
CA LEU A 248 5.42 5.36 41.47
C LEU A 248 4.80 3.97 41.27
N ILE A 249 3.62 3.93 40.66
CA ILE A 249 2.97 2.70 40.18
C ILE A 249 2.63 2.88 38.70
N ASP A 250 2.83 1.82 37.93
CA ASP A 250 2.63 1.78 36.49
C ASP A 250 2.16 0.38 36.03
N GLU A 251 1.56 0.30 34.84
CA GLU A 251 1.18 -0.95 34.14
C GLU A 251 0.37 -1.92 35.05
N VAL A 252 -0.70 -1.42 35.68
CA VAL A 252 -1.51 -2.22 36.62
C VAL A 252 -2.45 -3.14 35.86
N TRP A 253 -2.39 -4.43 36.18
CA TRP A 253 -3.09 -5.48 35.46
C TRP A 253 -3.85 -6.40 36.42
N VAL A 254 -5.08 -6.76 36.09
CA VAL A 254 -5.93 -7.65 36.90
C VAL A 254 -6.61 -8.69 36.01
N SER A 255 -6.68 -9.94 36.49
CA SER A 255 -7.42 -11.03 35.86
C SER A 255 -8.15 -11.90 36.88
N ALA A 256 -9.32 -12.38 36.49
CA ALA A 256 -10.09 -13.42 37.17
C ALA A 256 -9.93 -14.80 36.48
N ASN A 257 -9.10 -14.89 35.44
CA ASN A 257 -8.84 -16.13 34.72
C ASN A 257 -7.62 -16.86 35.30
N PRO A 258 -7.56 -18.20 35.17
CA PRO A 258 -6.36 -18.94 35.54
C PRO A 258 -5.18 -18.57 34.64
N LEU A 259 -4.01 -18.41 35.23
CA LEU A 259 -2.76 -18.08 34.55
C LEU A 259 -1.66 -19.11 34.84
N THR A 260 -0.75 -19.23 33.90
CA THR A 260 0.51 -19.96 34.06
C THR A 260 1.63 -19.04 34.54
N ASP A 261 2.72 -19.63 35.01
CA ASP A 261 3.92 -18.88 35.41
C ASP A 261 4.54 -18.15 34.20
N ASP A 262 4.45 -18.75 33.01
CA ASP A 262 4.92 -18.14 31.76
C ASP A 262 4.10 -16.90 31.40
N ASP A 263 2.77 -16.92 31.58
CA ASP A 263 1.93 -15.75 31.35
C ASP A 263 2.39 -14.56 32.21
N ILE A 264 2.80 -14.83 33.44
CA ILE A 264 3.23 -13.83 34.41
C ILE A 264 4.63 -13.32 34.11
N ALA A 265 5.52 -14.20 33.65
CA ALA A 265 6.81 -13.79 33.13
C ALA A 265 6.63 -12.86 31.92
N GLN A 266 5.65 -13.12 31.04
CA GLN A 266 5.36 -12.22 29.91
C GLN A 266 4.83 -10.85 30.34
N LEU A 267 4.18 -10.71 31.50
CA LEU A 267 3.74 -9.39 32.01
C LEU A 267 4.92 -8.45 32.35
N THR A 268 6.12 -9.00 32.56
CA THR A 268 7.33 -8.18 32.78
C THR A 268 7.83 -7.52 31.49
N CYS A 269 7.46 -8.07 30.34
CA CYS A 269 7.91 -7.57 29.05
C CYS A 269 7.09 -6.35 28.63
N ILE A 270 7.72 -5.18 28.64
CA ILE A 270 7.15 -3.96 28.06
C ILE A 270 7.63 -3.87 26.61
N ARG A 271 6.66 -4.00 25.72
CA ARG A 271 6.88 -3.95 24.28
C ARG A 271 6.73 -2.51 23.79
N HIS A 272 7.63 -2.08 22.91
CA HIS A 272 7.60 -0.75 22.30
C HIS A 272 7.42 -0.85 20.78
N PRO A 273 6.84 0.18 20.13
CA PRO A 273 6.84 0.26 18.68
C PRO A 273 8.27 0.21 18.14
N GLY A 274 8.52 -0.65 17.16
CA GLY A 274 9.83 -0.75 16.52
C GLY A 274 10.13 0.48 15.66
N THR A 275 11.41 0.81 15.49
CA THR A 275 11.82 1.89 14.58
C THR A 275 12.17 1.32 13.22
N VAL A 276 11.71 1.96 12.14
CA VAL A 276 12.01 1.56 10.77
C VAL A 276 12.78 2.64 10.02
N VAL A 277 13.81 2.24 9.28
CA VAL A 277 14.62 3.13 8.44
C VAL A 277 14.87 2.45 7.10
N ALA A 278 14.58 3.14 6.00
CA ALA A 278 14.86 2.67 4.64
C ALA A 278 16.10 3.36 4.06
N THR A 279 17.01 2.61 3.44
CA THR A 279 18.22 3.13 2.77
C THR A 279 18.62 2.29 1.56
N PRO A 280 19.26 2.84 0.52
CA PRO A 280 19.35 4.26 0.16
C PRO A 280 18.06 4.77 -0.53
N GLU A 281 17.95 6.08 -0.77
CA GLU A 281 17.07 6.62 -1.81
C GLU A 281 17.76 6.37 -3.15
N SER A 282 17.14 5.61 -4.06
CA SER A 282 17.78 5.27 -5.33
C SER A 282 16.80 5.26 -6.50
N SER A 283 17.35 5.59 -7.66
CA SER A 283 16.66 5.80 -8.94
C SER A 283 17.14 4.77 -9.98
N GLY A 284 16.28 4.38 -10.93
CA GLY A 284 16.68 3.48 -12.02
C GLY A 284 15.81 3.65 -13.27
N PRO A 285 16.38 3.47 -14.48
CA PRO A 285 15.58 3.42 -15.70
C PRO A 285 14.74 2.13 -15.78
N PRO A 286 13.75 2.03 -16.70
CA PRO A 286 12.96 0.83 -16.90
C PRO A 286 13.82 -0.44 -17.00
N GLY A 287 13.38 -1.51 -16.34
CA GLY A 287 14.05 -2.80 -16.32
C GLY A 287 15.28 -2.88 -15.41
N THR A 288 15.72 -1.77 -14.80
CA THR A 288 16.86 -1.77 -13.87
C THR A 288 16.39 -2.04 -12.45
N PRO A 289 16.82 -3.15 -11.81
CA PRO A 289 16.49 -3.43 -10.42
C PRO A 289 17.24 -2.49 -9.48
N VAL A 290 16.52 -1.95 -8.50
CA VAL A 290 16.99 -1.06 -7.46
C VAL A 290 16.74 -1.71 -6.10
N THR A 291 17.76 -1.83 -5.25
CA THR A 291 17.63 -2.52 -3.95
C THR A 291 17.66 -1.54 -2.78
N TYR A 292 16.60 -1.58 -1.98
CA TYR A 292 16.46 -0.89 -0.70
C TYR A 292 16.72 -1.87 0.45
N GLN A 293 17.24 -1.35 1.55
CA GLN A 293 17.37 -2.02 2.84
C GLN A 293 16.43 -1.34 3.82
N ILE A 294 15.46 -2.08 4.35
CA ILE A 294 14.56 -1.64 5.41
C ILE A 294 15.04 -2.25 6.72
N ALA A 295 15.70 -1.42 7.54
CA ALA A 295 16.14 -1.78 8.86
C ALA A 295 14.99 -1.61 9.87
N VAL A 296 14.67 -2.66 10.61
CA VAL A 296 13.72 -2.65 11.74
C VAL A 296 14.51 -2.86 13.03
N THR A 297 14.37 -1.92 13.98
CA THR A 297 14.96 -2.03 15.31
C THR A 297 13.88 -2.44 16.30
N ASN A 298 14.16 -3.51 17.04
CA ASN A 298 13.30 -3.91 18.15
C ASN A 298 13.58 -3.02 19.36
N ASN A 299 12.61 -2.17 19.71
CA ASN A 299 12.72 -1.24 20.82
C ASN A 299 12.16 -1.80 22.13
N ASP A 300 11.73 -3.06 22.16
CA ASP A 300 11.23 -3.72 23.37
C ASP A 300 12.30 -3.68 24.49
N GLU A 301 11.83 -3.74 25.74
CA GLU A 301 12.71 -3.81 26.92
C GLU A 301 13.51 -5.13 26.97
N ALA A 302 14.65 -5.12 27.66
CA ALA A 302 15.61 -6.23 27.66
C ALA A 302 15.03 -7.57 28.18
N GLU A 303 13.99 -7.51 29.02
CA GLU A 303 13.30 -8.67 29.59
C GLU A 303 12.36 -9.35 28.58
N CYS A 304 12.09 -8.71 27.44
CA CYS A 304 11.23 -9.26 26.40
C CYS A 304 11.88 -10.40 25.62
N SER A 305 11.08 -11.42 25.32
CA SER A 305 11.47 -12.44 24.34
C SER A 305 11.66 -11.81 22.95
N PRO A 306 12.56 -12.33 22.10
CA PRO A 306 12.75 -11.84 20.74
C PRO A 306 11.45 -11.79 19.93
N ARG A 307 11.36 -10.84 19.00
CA ARG A 307 10.15 -10.59 18.19
C ARG A 307 10.39 -11.00 16.74
N LYS A 308 9.36 -11.57 16.10
CA LYS A 308 9.39 -11.80 14.65
C LYS A 308 8.89 -10.55 13.91
N TYR A 309 9.50 -10.28 12.75
CA TYR A 309 9.06 -9.23 11.84
C TYR A 309 8.73 -9.79 10.46
N GLY A 310 7.64 -9.30 9.87
CA GLY A 310 7.32 -9.46 8.46
C GLY A 310 7.27 -8.10 7.78
N LEU A 311 7.39 -8.09 6.46
CA LEU A 311 7.27 -6.87 5.67
C LEU A 311 6.23 -7.07 4.57
N ASN A 312 5.20 -6.22 4.57
CA ASN A 312 4.23 -6.12 3.51
C ASN A 312 4.55 -4.90 2.65
N LEU A 313 4.66 -5.09 1.33
CA LEU A 313 4.86 -4.01 0.38
C LEU A 313 3.61 -3.84 -0.47
N PHE A 314 3.14 -2.61 -0.64
CA PHE A 314 1.97 -2.33 -1.46
C PHE A 314 2.40 -2.02 -2.90
N GLY A 315 2.13 -2.97 -3.79
CA GLY A 315 2.51 -2.86 -5.20
C GLY A 315 1.79 -1.71 -5.93
N ARG A 316 2.43 -1.20 -6.98
CA ARG A 316 1.82 -0.28 -7.96
C ARG A 316 1.84 -0.91 -9.35
N PRO A 317 0.80 -0.72 -10.17
CA PRO A 317 0.81 -1.20 -11.55
C PRO A 317 2.06 -0.74 -12.31
N GLY A 318 2.76 -1.69 -12.94
CA GLY A 318 3.98 -1.43 -13.70
C GLY A 318 5.26 -1.26 -12.88
N ILE A 319 5.21 -1.23 -11.54
CA ILE A 319 6.38 -1.28 -10.66
C ILE A 319 6.40 -2.65 -9.98
N LEU A 320 7.35 -3.48 -10.36
CA LEU A 320 7.55 -4.79 -9.76
C LEU A 320 8.38 -4.64 -8.49
N SER A 321 8.06 -5.42 -7.46
CA SER A 321 8.83 -5.43 -6.22
C SER A 321 8.92 -6.83 -5.62
N THR A 322 10.05 -7.13 -5.01
CA THR A 322 10.28 -8.38 -4.27
C THR A 322 10.93 -8.08 -2.93
N VAL A 323 10.52 -8.83 -1.90
CA VAL A 323 11.04 -8.72 -0.54
C VAL A 323 11.83 -9.98 -0.21
N SER A 324 13.01 -9.83 0.38
CA SER A 324 13.84 -10.94 0.83
C SER A 324 14.62 -10.59 2.11
N PRO A 325 14.54 -11.41 3.17
CA PRO A 325 13.58 -12.51 3.36
C PRO A 325 12.15 -11.95 3.57
N GLY A 326 11.10 -12.75 3.34
CA GLY A 326 9.71 -12.29 3.59
C GLY A 326 9.37 -12.12 5.08
N SER A 327 10.11 -12.79 5.96
CA SER A 327 10.03 -12.64 7.40
C SER A 327 11.39 -12.89 8.05
N ILE A 328 11.62 -12.24 9.19
CA ILE A 328 12.83 -12.39 10.01
C ILE A 328 12.39 -12.86 11.40
N PRO A 329 12.80 -14.07 11.82
CA PRO A 329 12.50 -14.55 13.15
C PRO A 329 13.42 -13.95 14.21
N ASP A 330 12.91 -13.86 15.44
CA ASP A 330 13.69 -13.72 16.68
C ASP A 330 14.69 -12.55 16.73
N VAL A 331 14.21 -11.34 16.46
CA VAL A 331 14.98 -10.11 16.67
C VAL A 331 14.89 -9.71 18.14
N GLY A 332 16.01 -9.84 18.85
CA GLY A 332 16.09 -9.53 20.28
C GLY A 332 15.91 -8.04 20.59
N PRO A 333 15.49 -7.68 21.82
CA PRO A 333 15.49 -6.30 22.32
C PRO A 333 16.77 -5.52 21.98
N GLY A 334 16.63 -4.28 21.53
CA GLY A 334 17.73 -3.39 21.12
C GLY A 334 18.45 -3.80 19.83
N SER A 335 18.09 -4.94 19.20
CA SER A 335 18.71 -5.41 17.98
C SER A 335 18.01 -4.88 16.74
N THR A 336 18.78 -4.72 15.66
CA THR A 336 18.27 -4.32 14.35
C THR A 336 18.37 -5.49 13.36
N ALA A 337 17.30 -5.71 12.60
CA ALA A 337 17.26 -6.63 11.49
C ALA A 337 16.93 -5.90 10.19
N THR A 338 17.18 -6.53 9.04
CA THR A 338 17.05 -5.83 7.75
C THR A 338 16.37 -6.70 6.70
N PHE A 339 15.38 -6.10 6.03
CA PHE A 339 14.78 -6.64 4.81
C PHE A 339 15.44 -6.02 3.59
N SER A 340 15.73 -6.81 2.56
CA SER A 340 16.08 -6.30 1.23
C SER A 340 14.84 -6.25 0.35
N VAL A 341 14.52 -5.07 -0.20
CA VAL A 341 13.44 -4.87 -1.16
C VAL A 341 14.04 -4.52 -2.50
N THR A 342 13.81 -5.34 -3.53
CA THR A 342 14.21 -5.02 -4.90
C THR A 342 13.01 -4.49 -5.67
N VAL A 343 13.16 -3.33 -6.30
CA VAL A 343 12.12 -2.63 -7.07
C VAL A 343 12.59 -2.51 -8.51
N THR A 344 11.72 -2.82 -9.47
CA THR A 344 12.00 -2.68 -10.90
C THR A 344 10.80 -2.03 -11.59
N GLY A 345 10.98 -0.81 -12.10
CA GLY A 345 10.00 -0.17 -12.98
C GLY A 345 9.96 -0.83 -14.36
N THR A 346 8.77 -1.03 -14.91
CA THR A 346 8.59 -1.50 -16.30
C THR A 346 8.45 -0.34 -17.27
N GLU A 347 8.56 -0.60 -18.58
CA GLU A 347 8.35 0.41 -19.63
C GLU A 347 6.93 1.00 -19.66
N ALA A 348 5.97 0.36 -18.96
CA ALA A 348 4.60 0.82 -18.87
C ALA A 348 4.42 2.05 -17.96
N VAL A 349 5.35 2.25 -17.02
CA VAL A 349 5.30 3.35 -16.03
C VAL A 349 5.79 4.64 -16.68
N ASP A 350 5.24 5.79 -16.29
CA ASP A 350 5.75 7.09 -16.73
C ASP A 350 6.98 7.51 -15.92
N PRO A 351 7.96 8.23 -16.50
CA PRO A 351 9.06 8.76 -15.71
C PRO A 351 8.55 9.68 -14.58
N GLY A 352 9.17 9.60 -13.42
CA GLY A 352 8.77 10.37 -12.25
C GLY A 352 9.11 9.71 -10.92
N VAL A 353 8.80 10.39 -9.83
CA VAL A 353 9.05 9.92 -8.47
C VAL A 353 7.81 9.22 -7.92
N TYR A 354 7.99 7.99 -7.46
CA TYR A 354 6.95 7.14 -6.91
C TYR A 354 7.22 6.82 -5.45
N GLN A 355 6.19 6.97 -4.62
CA GLN A 355 6.20 6.53 -3.22
C GLN A 355 5.57 5.14 -3.12
N LEU A 356 6.36 4.18 -2.66
CA LEU A 356 5.95 2.79 -2.40
C LEU A 356 5.82 2.59 -0.89
N THR A 357 4.60 2.47 -0.41
CA THR A 357 4.32 2.28 1.02
C THR A 357 4.60 0.84 1.43
N TYR A 358 5.09 0.68 2.65
CA TYR A 358 5.30 -0.63 3.27
C TYR A 358 4.88 -0.62 4.75
N ASP A 359 4.47 -1.79 5.22
CA ASP A 359 4.18 -2.04 6.62
C ASP A 359 5.15 -3.10 7.16
N VAL A 360 5.73 -2.80 8.32
CA VAL A 360 6.41 -3.80 9.15
C VAL A 360 5.40 -4.35 10.16
N ILE A 361 5.29 -5.67 10.18
CA ILE A 361 4.29 -6.38 10.96
C ILE A 361 4.94 -7.37 11.92
N ASN A 362 4.21 -7.75 12.98
CA ASN A 362 4.53 -8.90 13.80
C ASN A 362 3.55 -10.04 13.46
N PRO A 363 3.98 -11.04 12.69
CA PRO A 363 3.08 -12.12 12.24
C PRO A 363 2.58 -13.01 13.38
N ASP A 364 3.26 -13.02 14.53
CA ASP A 364 2.85 -13.83 15.69
C ASP A 364 1.83 -13.11 16.60
N SER A 365 1.56 -11.81 16.35
CA SER A 365 0.63 -11.03 17.15
C SER A 365 -0.66 -10.75 16.39
N PRO A 366 -1.80 -11.36 16.76
CA PRO A 366 -3.08 -11.03 16.16
C PRO A 366 -3.60 -9.65 16.62
N ASP A 367 -3.17 -9.17 17.79
CA ASP A 367 -3.74 -7.97 18.42
C ASP A 367 -2.81 -6.75 18.35
N SER A 368 -1.53 -6.95 17.98
CA SER A 368 -0.52 -5.92 17.73
C SER A 368 0.30 -6.28 16.47
N PHE A 369 -0.46 -6.59 15.42
CA PHE A 369 0.03 -7.00 14.11
C PHE A 369 0.88 -5.91 13.45
N PHE A 370 0.56 -4.64 13.67
CA PHE A 370 1.28 -3.51 13.09
C PHE A 370 2.42 -3.05 14.02
N VAL A 371 3.62 -2.88 13.46
CA VAL A 371 4.79 -2.37 14.18
C VAL A 371 5.05 -0.92 13.80
N ALA A 372 5.18 -0.69 12.49
CA ALA A 372 5.49 0.62 11.91
C ALA A 372 5.22 0.57 10.40
N SER A 373 5.14 1.73 9.76
CA SER A 373 5.07 1.86 8.30
C SER A 373 6.09 2.88 7.81
N GLY A 374 6.35 2.84 6.51
CA GLY A 374 7.20 3.80 5.84
C GLY A 374 6.96 3.85 4.34
N ASN A 375 7.75 4.66 3.65
CA ASN A 375 7.71 4.77 2.20
C ASN A 375 9.12 4.61 1.61
N LEU A 376 9.18 3.98 0.44
CA LEU A 376 10.36 3.98 -0.42
C LEU A 376 10.14 5.00 -1.54
N THR A 377 11.08 5.91 -1.70
CA THR A 377 11.14 6.82 -2.85
C THR A 377 11.82 6.09 -4.01
N TYR A 378 11.07 5.80 -5.07
CA TYR A 378 11.56 5.20 -6.31
C TYR A 378 11.41 6.19 -7.46
N GLU A 379 12.53 6.64 -8.03
CA GLU A 379 12.51 7.49 -9.22
C GLU A 379 12.68 6.64 -10.49
N MET A 380 11.66 6.68 -11.34
CA MET A 380 11.67 6.08 -12.66
C MET A 380 12.28 7.09 -13.65
N ILE A 381 13.51 6.83 -14.08
CA ILE A 381 14.24 7.74 -14.96
C ILE A 381 13.82 7.50 -16.42
N ALA A 382 13.57 8.59 -17.16
CA ALA A 382 13.35 8.51 -18.59
C ALA A 382 14.58 7.88 -19.29
N PRO A 383 14.41 6.86 -20.14
CA PRO A 383 15.51 6.30 -20.91
C PRO A 383 16.19 7.37 -21.77
N ALA A 384 17.52 7.36 -21.85
CA ALA A 384 18.25 8.26 -22.72
C ALA A 384 18.03 7.88 -24.20
N GLY A 385 17.75 8.87 -25.06
CA GLY A 385 17.56 8.70 -26.51
C GLY A 385 16.10 8.53 -26.94
N CYS A 386 15.89 8.17 -28.22
CA CYS A 386 14.55 7.91 -28.77
C CYS A 386 13.99 6.59 -28.21
N PHE A 387 13.19 6.67 -27.15
CA PHE A 387 12.56 5.52 -26.52
C PHE A 387 11.10 5.37 -26.96
N VAL A 388 10.81 4.29 -27.70
CA VAL A 388 9.45 3.94 -28.14
C VAL A 388 8.82 2.99 -27.14
N ARG A 389 7.67 3.35 -26.59
CA ARG A 389 6.90 2.48 -25.68
C ARG A 389 6.11 1.45 -26.49
N THR A 390 6.63 0.24 -26.54
CA THR A 390 6.10 -0.87 -27.35
C THR A 390 4.65 -1.23 -27.02
N ASN A 391 4.20 -1.04 -25.78
CA ASN A 391 2.82 -1.27 -25.35
C ASN A 391 1.83 -0.14 -25.69
N ARG A 392 2.30 0.97 -26.25
CA ARG A 392 1.48 2.09 -26.71
C ARG A 392 1.44 2.14 -28.25
N GLU A 393 1.30 0.98 -28.90
CA GLU A 393 1.21 0.90 -30.37
C GLU A 393 0.26 1.95 -30.95
N ILE A 394 0.76 2.67 -31.96
CA ILE A 394 0.13 3.86 -32.51
C ILE A 394 -1.03 3.45 -33.43
N PHE A 395 -2.26 3.60 -32.92
CA PHE A 395 -3.45 3.76 -33.75
C PHE A 395 -3.78 5.25 -33.82
N VAL A 396 -3.46 5.91 -34.92
CA VAL A 396 -3.79 7.34 -35.10
C VAL A 396 -5.19 7.50 -35.67
N LYS A 397 -6.14 7.99 -34.85
CA LYS A 397 -7.49 8.47 -35.29
C LYS A 397 -7.69 9.96 -35.09
N HIS A 398 -6.69 10.66 -34.56
CA HIS A 398 -6.88 12.06 -34.18
C HIS A 398 -7.25 12.90 -35.40
N LEU A 399 -8.29 13.74 -35.28
CA LEU A 399 -8.84 14.49 -36.42
C LEU A 399 -7.81 15.41 -37.08
N SER A 400 -6.87 15.97 -36.31
CA SER A 400 -5.76 16.76 -36.86
C SER A 400 -4.82 16.00 -37.80
N VAL A 401 -4.94 14.67 -37.86
CA VAL A 401 -4.16 13.79 -38.74
C VAL A 401 -5.06 13.24 -39.84
N VAL A 402 -6.19 12.63 -39.49
CA VAL A 402 -7.08 11.97 -40.48
C VAL A 402 -7.91 12.97 -41.30
N GLU A 403 -8.05 14.21 -40.82
CA GLU A 403 -8.67 15.34 -41.52
C GLU A 403 -7.67 16.49 -41.76
N ASP A 404 -6.35 16.20 -41.77
CA ASP A 404 -5.32 17.20 -42.05
C ASP A 404 -5.56 17.85 -43.43
N PRO A 405 -5.86 19.16 -43.51
CA PRO A 405 -6.31 19.79 -44.74
C PRO A 405 -5.21 19.84 -45.83
N ILE A 406 -3.96 19.58 -45.48
CA ILE A 406 -2.83 19.53 -46.41
C ILE A 406 -2.56 18.08 -46.81
N ARG A 407 -2.47 17.16 -45.84
CA ARG A 407 -2.00 15.78 -46.09
C ARG A 407 -3.08 14.84 -46.59
N THR A 408 -4.34 15.04 -46.22
CA THR A 408 -5.45 14.16 -46.63
C THR A 408 -6.29 14.74 -47.77
N THR A 409 -5.86 15.88 -48.33
CA THR A 409 -6.50 16.51 -49.51
C THR A 409 -5.46 17.01 -50.51
N PHE A 410 -5.91 17.40 -51.71
CA PHE A 410 -5.07 18.06 -52.70
C PHE A 410 -5.09 19.60 -52.62
N ASN A 411 -5.67 20.17 -51.55
CA ASN A 411 -5.87 21.61 -51.38
C ASN A 411 -4.72 22.31 -50.65
N GLY A 412 -3.59 21.62 -50.46
CA GLY A 412 -2.41 22.18 -49.82
C GLY A 412 -1.77 23.33 -50.60
N PRO A 413 -0.88 24.12 -49.97
CA PRO A 413 -0.13 25.17 -50.65
C PRO A 413 0.66 24.63 -51.85
N ALA A 414 0.69 25.41 -52.94
CA ALA A 414 1.42 25.01 -54.14
C ALA A 414 2.91 24.74 -53.83
N GLY A 415 3.39 23.55 -54.20
CA GLY A 415 4.77 23.12 -53.97
C GLY A 415 5.05 22.55 -52.58
N ASP A 416 4.07 22.49 -51.67
CA ASP A 416 4.24 21.81 -50.39
C ASP A 416 4.30 20.28 -50.62
N PRO A 417 5.43 19.61 -50.29
CA PRO A 417 5.61 18.18 -50.54
C PRO A 417 4.69 17.29 -49.70
N ARG A 418 4.01 17.85 -48.68
CA ARG A 418 3.04 17.15 -47.85
C ARG A 418 1.66 17.07 -48.50
N THR A 419 1.41 17.86 -49.53
CA THR A 419 0.10 17.97 -50.16
C THR A 419 -0.36 16.61 -50.68
N GLY A 420 -1.48 16.13 -50.16
CA GLY A 420 -2.06 14.85 -50.53
C GLY A 420 -1.28 13.61 -50.09
N ALA A 421 -0.26 13.74 -49.24
CA ALA A 421 0.64 12.64 -48.86
C ALA A 421 -0.06 11.39 -48.32
N TRP A 422 -1.25 11.53 -47.74
CA TRP A 422 -2.06 10.44 -47.18
C TRP A 422 -3.38 10.21 -47.92
N THR A 423 -3.56 10.85 -49.08
CA THR A 423 -4.70 10.56 -49.97
C THR A 423 -4.54 9.18 -50.60
N PHE A 424 -5.67 8.51 -50.85
CA PHE A 424 -5.67 7.24 -51.56
C PHE A 424 -4.97 7.34 -52.92
N ALA A 425 -5.26 8.40 -53.69
CA ALA A 425 -4.60 8.68 -54.97
C ALA A 425 -3.09 8.69 -54.87
N ARG A 426 -2.54 9.47 -53.93
CA ARG A 426 -1.08 9.60 -53.79
C ARG A 426 -0.43 8.27 -53.42
N LEU A 427 -1.06 7.51 -52.52
CA LEU A 427 -0.56 6.18 -52.14
C LEU A 427 -0.56 5.22 -53.34
N MET A 428 -1.60 5.23 -54.17
CA MET A 428 -1.65 4.38 -55.37
C MET A 428 -0.68 4.84 -56.46
N GLU A 429 -0.51 6.14 -56.65
CA GLU A 429 0.51 6.73 -57.55
C GLU A 429 1.93 6.33 -57.16
N ASP A 430 2.23 6.33 -55.85
CA ASP A 430 3.54 5.96 -55.33
C ASP A 430 3.77 4.43 -55.38
N MET A 431 2.70 3.62 -55.40
CA MET A 431 2.76 2.16 -55.53
C MET A 431 2.84 1.68 -57.00
N ALA A 432 2.26 2.43 -57.93
CA ALA A 432 2.20 2.04 -59.34
C ALA A 432 3.60 2.12 -60.01
N PRO A 433 3.85 1.34 -61.09
CA PRO A 433 5.13 1.40 -61.82
C PRO A 433 5.51 2.82 -62.27
N THR A 434 4.50 3.60 -62.66
CA THR A 434 4.52 5.05 -62.80
C THR A 434 3.19 5.64 -62.27
N PRO A 435 3.15 6.91 -61.85
CA PRO A 435 1.90 7.54 -61.39
C PRO A 435 0.75 7.48 -62.40
N ALA A 436 1.06 7.52 -63.71
CA ALA A 436 0.06 7.42 -64.77
C ALA A 436 -0.58 6.03 -64.89
N ASP A 437 0.08 4.98 -64.36
CA ASP A 437 -0.44 3.62 -64.35
C ASP A 437 -1.40 3.35 -63.18
N ALA A 438 -1.47 4.28 -62.21
CA ALA A 438 -2.22 4.09 -60.97
C ALA A 438 -3.73 3.87 -61.19
N PRO A 439 -4.44 4.60 -62.07
CA PRO A 439 -5.86 4.35 -62.33
C PRO A 439 -6.12 2.92 -62.81
N ALA A 440 -5.33 2.43 -63.77
CA ALA A 440 -5.47 1.07 -64.30
C ALA A 440 -5.14 0.00 -63.23
N MET A 441 -4.13 0.24 -62.40
CA MET A 441 -3.80 -0.63 -61.27
C MET A 441 -4.95 -0.70 -60.24
N VAL A 442 -5.59 0.43 -59.95
CA VAL A 442 -6.75 0.50 -59.05
C VAL A 442 -7.94 -0.25 -59.64
N GLU A 443 -8.24 -0.05 -60.93
CA GLU A 443 -9.30 -0.79 -61.62
C GLU A 443 -9.05 -2.30 -61.56
N GLN A 444 -7.85 -2.74 -61.89
CA GLN A 444 -7.47 -4.15 -61.81
C GLN A 444 -7.60 -4.70 -60.39
N MET A 445 -7.21 -3.92 -59.37
CA MET A 445 -7.34 -4.32 -57.96
C MET A 445 -8.81 -4.60 -57.60
N PHE A 446 -9.71 -3.70 -57.96
CA PHE A 446 -11.12 -3.85 -57.64
C PHE A 446 -11.85 -4.85 -58.56
N ASP A 447 -11.38 -5.10 -59.78
CA ASP A 447 -11.88 -6.18 -60.64
C ASP A 447 -11.71 -7.56 -59.97
N THR A 448 -10.63 -7.74 -59.20
CA THR A 448 -10.45 -8.98 -58.42
C THR A 448 -11.58 -9.21 -57.41
N TRP A 449 -12.33 -8.17 -57.04
CA TRP A 449 -13.45 -8.31 -56.11
C TRP A 449 -14.73 -8.74 -56.80
N LEU A 450 -14.81 -8.66 -58.12
CA LEU A 450 -16.00 -9.09 -58.87
C LEU A 450 -16.03 -10.61 -59.08
N THR A 451 -14.97 -11.31 -58.67
CA THR A 451 -14.80 -12.76 -58.82
C THR A 451 -14.25 -13.39 -57.54
N ASP A 452 -14.48 -14.68 -57.36
CA ASP A 452 -13.93 -15.43 -56.23
C ASP A 452 -12.39 -15.48 -56.34
N GLN A 453 -11.69 -15.16 -55.25
CA GLN A 453 -10.23 -15.19 -55.19
C GLN A 453 -9.74 -16.35 -54.32
N ALA A 454 -8.65 -17.01 -54.73
CA ALA A 454 -7.98 -18.01 -53.91
C ALA A 454 -6.76 -17.39 -53.23
N VAL A 455 -6.79 -17.24 -51.91
CA VAL A 455 -5.69 -16.65 -51.12
C VAL A 455 -5.27 -17.64 -50.04
N ASN A 456 -4.01 -18.07 -50.06
CA ASN A 456 -3.42 -19.01 -49.08
C ASN A 456 -4.26 -20.29 -48.87
N GLY A 457 -4.87 -20.81 -49.94
CA GLY A 457 -5.70 -22.02 -49.90
C GLY A 457 -7.16 -21.78 -49.46
N PHE A 458 -7.56 -20.53 -49.20
CA PHE A 458 -8.94 -20.15 -48.88
C PHE A 458 -9.60 -19.42 -50.05
N THR A 459 -10.87 -19.73 -50.30
CA THR A 459 -11.70 -18.95 -51.23
C THR A 459 -12.25 -17.71 -50.53
N VAL A 460 -11.88 -16.54 -51.04
CA VAL A 460 -12.47 -15.25 -50.73
C VAL A 460 -13.60 -14.99 -51.73
N PRO A 461 -14.88 -14.94 -51.29
CA PRO A 461 -16.00 -14.76 -52.20
C PRO A 461 -16.01 -13.40 -52.90
N ALA A 462 -16.54 -13.37 -54.12
CA ALA A 462 -16.82 -12.17 -54.87
C ALA A 462 -17.74 -11.18 -54.11
N ARG A 463 -17.56 -9.89 -54.40
CA ARG A 463 -18.26 -8.73 -53.85
C ARG A 463 -18.78 -7.85 -55.00
N PRO A 464 -19.74 -8.34 -55.81
CA PRO A 464 -20.23 -7.59 -56.97
C PRO A 464 -20.86 -6.24 -56.61
N ALA A 465 -21.31 -6.07 -55.36
CA ALA A 465 -21.85 -4.80 -54.87
C ALA A 465 -20.84 -3.63 -54.91
N ILE A 466 -19.53 -3.91 -54.95
CA ILE A 466 -18.52 -2.84 -55.05
C ILE A 466 -18.58 -2.08 -56.38
N GLN A 467 -19.13 -2.72 -57.42
CA GLN A 467 -19.38 -2.06 -58.71
C GLN A 467 -20.28 -0.83 -58.51
N GLN A 468 -21.42 -1.04 -57.86
CA GLN A 468 -22.39 0.03 -57.62
C GLN A 468 -21.88 1.06 -56.59
N VAL A 469 -21.20 0.59 -55.53
CA VAL A 469 -20.86 1.42 -54.36
C VAL A 469 -19.56 2.22 -54.54
N VAL A 470 -18.65 1.76 -55.41
CA VAL A 470 -17.36 2.40 -55.64
C VAL A 470 -17.19 2.80 -57.10
N PHE A 471 -17.28 1.86 -58.05
CA PHE A 471 -16.91 2.14 -59.44
C PHE A 471 -17.89 3.01 -60.20
N ASP A 472 -19.19 2.76 -60.07
CA ASP A 472 -20.23 3.49 -60.80
C ASP A 472 -20.32 4.95 -60.34
N GLU A 473 -19.89 5.23 -59.09
CA GLU A 473 -19.85 6.57 -58.52
C GLU A 473 -18.49 7.27 -58.68
N TRP A 474 -17.41 6.53 -58.96
CA TRP A 474 -16.07 7.10 -59.07
C TRP A 474 -15.97 7.97 -60.33
N PRO A 475 -15.70 9.28 -60.21
CA PRO A 475 -15.53 10.15 -61.37
C PRO A 475 -14.40 9.64 -62.28
N ARG A 476 -14.61 9.78 -63.59
CA ARG A 476 -13.61 9.44 -64.60
C ARG A 476 -13.02 10.69 -65.24
N SER A 477 -11.73 10.62 -65.56
CA SER A 477 -11.02 11.60 -66.36
C SER A 477 -11.53 11.60 -67.81
N PRO A 478 -11.24 12.66 -68.61
CA PRO A 478 -11.68 12.72 -70.02
C PRO A 478 -11.17 11.58 -70.91
N ASP A 479 -10.07 10.94 -70.54
CA ASP A 479 -9.50 9.77 -71.22
C ASP A 479 -10.21 8.44 -70.83
N GLY A 480 -11.22 8.51 -69.96
CA GLY A 480 -11.99 7.38 -69.49
C GLY A 480 -11.39 6.67 -68.29
N SER A 481 -10.20 7.03 -67.80
CA SER A 481 -9.59 6.44 -66.60
C SER A 481 -10.24 6.93 -65.31
N LEU A 482 -10.10 6.20 -64.19
CA LEU A 482 -10.55 6.69 -62.88
C LEU A 482 -9.79 7.98 -62.49
N ASP A 483 -10.53 9.01 -62.08
CA ASP A 483 -9.92 10.18 -61.44
C ASP A 483 -9.68 9.86 -59.95
N LEU A 484 -8.47 9.37 -59.65
CA LEU A 484 -8.12 8.97 -58.29
C LEU A 484 -8.21 10.12 -57.29
N ARG A 485 -8.09 11.39 -57.72
CA ARG A 485 -8.18 12.54 -56.81
C ARG A 485 -9.59 12.74 -56.27
N GLN A 486 -10.58 12.16 -56.94
CA GLN A 486 -11.98 12.12 -56.54
C GLN A 486 -12.40 10.73 -56.04
N ALA A 487 -11.45 9.95 -55.50
CA ALA A 487 -11.75 8.65 -54.92
C ALA A 487 -12.85 8.76 -53.84
N PRO A 488 -13.84 7.85 -53.82
CA PRO A 488 -14.87 7.78 -52.78
C PRO A 488 -14.33 7.18 -51.46
N LEU A 489 -13.12 7.56 -51.05
CA LEU A 489 -12.34 6.95 -49.98
C LEU A 489 -11.77 8.04 -49.04
N MET A 490 -12.05 7.92 -47.74
CA MET A 490 -11.57 8.86 -46.72
C MET A 490 -10.71 8.15 -45.68
N LEU A 491 -9.58 8.74 -45.30
CA LEU A 491 -8.70 8.16 -44.29
C LEU A 491 -9.39 8.14 -42.91
N LEU A 492 -9.45 6.97 -42.28
CA LEU A 492 -10.03 6.76 -40.94
C LEU A 492 -8.96 6.46 -39.88
N GLY A 493 -7.78 6.00 -40.29
CA GLY A 493 -6.68 5.81 -39.37
C GLY A 493 -5.41 5.30 -40.02
N ILE A 494 -4.31 5.55 -39.32
CA ILE A 494 -2.98 5.03 -39.65
C ILE A 494 -2.55 4.14 -38.49
N VAL A 495 -2.14 2.91 -38.81
CA VAL A 495 -1.73 1.91 -37.81
C VAL A 495 -0.29 1.50 -38.06
N ASN A 496 0.51 1.50 -37.00
CA ASN A 496 1.84 0.90 -37.03
C ASN A 496 1.82 -0.38 -36.20
N ARG A 497 2.03 -1.52 -36.86
CA ARG A 497 2.07 -2.87 -36.30
C ARG A 497 3.53 -3.29 -36.19
N ILE A 498 4.21 -2.80 -35.16
CA ILE A 498 5.61 -3.18 -34.90
C ILE A 498 5.70 -4.57 -34.26
N ASP A 499 4.63 -5.04 -33.63
CA ASP A 499 4.48 -6.40 -33.10
C ASP A 499 4.72 -7.51 -34.13
N VAL A 500 4.45 -7.26 -35.41
CA VAL A 500 4.66 -8.24 -36.50
C VAL A 500 6.04 -8.15 -37.16
N ARG A 501 6.98 -7.44 -36.54
CA ARG A 501 8.37 -7.30 -37.02
C ARG A 501 9.05 -8.67 -37.14
N ASN A 502 9.63 -8.94 -38.31
CA ASN A 502 10.53 -10.07 -38.51
C ASN A 502 11.77 -9.64 -39.30
N LEU A 503 12.83 -9.31 -38.56
CA LEU A 503 14.10 -8.89 -39.15
C LEU A 503 14.78 -9.98 -39.98
N ALA A 504 14.59 -11.25 -39.63
CA ALA A 504 15.15 -12.37 -40.40
C ALA A 504 14.52 -12.47 -41.80
N GLU A 505 13.29 -11.98 -41.95
CA GLU A 505 12.59 -11.85 -43.23
C GLU A 505 12.72 -10.44 -43.85
N GLY A 506 13.56 -9.57 -43.28
CA GLY A 506 13.86 -8.25 -43.82
C GLY A 506 12.79 -7.18 -43.60
N HIS A 507 11.84 -7.37 -42.67
CA HIS A 507 10.80 -6.37 -42.39
C HIS A 507 10.73 -5.93 -40.93
N ALA A 508 10.51 -4.63 -40.72
CA ALA A 508 10.50 -3.92 -39.46
C ALA A 508 9.10 -3.88 -38.79
N GLY A 509 8.13 -4.60 -39.34
CA GLY A 509 6.72 -4.55 -38.97
C GLY A 509 5.84 -4.18 -40.17
N GLU A 510 4.60 -3.81 -39.91
CA GLU A 510 3.63 -3.42 -40.92
C GLU A 510 3.05 -2.02 -40.68
N GLY A 511 2.96 -1.21 -41.72
CA GLY A 511 2.16 0.02 -41.73
C GLY A 511 0.80 -0.24 -42.38
N ARG A 512 -0.27 0.36 -41.86
CA ARG A 512 -1.61 0.25 -42.46
C ARG A 512 -2.27 1.62 -42.60
N PHE A 513 -2.85 1.86 -43.76
CA PHE A 513 -3.78 2.96 -43.99
C PHE A 513 -5.19 2.40 -44.11
N VAL A 514 -6.10 2.87 -43.25
CA VAL A 514 -7.49 2.42 -43.20
C VAL A 514 -8.37 3.49 -43.82
N PHE A 515 -8.97 3.19 -44.96
CA PHE A 515 -9.91 4.07 -45.65
C PHE A 515 -11.35 3.60 -45.44
N GLY A 516 -12.24 4.53 -45.11
CA GLY A 516 -13.68 4.35 -45.18
C GLY A 516 -14.19 4.64 -46.57
N VAL A 517 -15.19 3.87 -47.02
CA VAL A 517 -15.82 4.06 -48.33
C VAL A 517 -17.08 4.90 -48.20
N PHE A 518 -17.26 5.84 -49.11
CA PHE A 518 -18.41 6.74 -49.15
C PHE A 518 -19.16 6.57 -50.45
N SER A 519 -20.49 6.50 -50.39
CA SER A 519 -21.33 6.50 -51.59
C SER A 519 -22.49 7.47 -51.37
N GLN A 520 -22.77 8.29 -52.38
CA GLN A 520 -23.76 9.38 -52.33
C GLN A 520 -23.62 10.30 -51.11
N GLY A 521 -22.39 10.52 -50.65
CA GLY A 521 -22.09 11.34 -49.46
C GLY A 521 -22.26 10.64 -48.11
N PHE A 522 -22.62 9.35 -48.07
CA PHE A 522 -22.78 8.57 -46.85
C PHE A 522 -21.69 7.51 -46.68
N ALA A 523 -21.18 7.40 -45.46
CA ALA A 523 -20.23 6.34 -45.09
C ALA A 523 -20.88 4.96 -45.20
N GLN A 524 -20.18 4.04 -45.86
CA GLN A 524 -20.59 2.66 -46.04
C GLN A 524 -20.01 1.80 -44.91
N GLN A 525 -20.65 0.65 -44.61
CA GLN A 525 -20.12 -0.32 -43.64
C GLN A 525 -19.02 -1.18 -44.25
N PHE A 526 -18.04 -0.52 -44.85
CA PHE A 526 -16.99 -1.13 -45.62
C PHE A 526 -15.72 -0.29 -45.53
N THR A 527 -14.58 -0.95 -45.33
CA THR A 527 -13.27 -0.30 -45.26
C THR A 527 -12.30 -0.96 -46.23
N LEU A 528 -11.43 -0.14 -46.81
CA LEU A 528 -10.29 -0.57 -47.58
C LEU A 528 -9.04 -0.37 -46.72
N ILE A 529 -8.29 -1.44 -46.50
CA ILE A 529 -7.05 -1.40 -45.72
C ILE A 529 -5.89 -1.66 -46.68
N LEU A 530 -4.99 -0.69 -46.79
CA LEU A 530 -3.72 -0.84 -47.50
C LEU A 530 -2.66 -1.25 -46.48
N GLU A 531 -2.06 -2.43 -46.67
CA GLU A 531 -1.05 -2.97 -45.77
C GLU A 531 0.33 -2.98 -46.44
N TYR A 532 1.32 -2.48 -45.71
CA TYR A 532 2.67 -2.29 -46.19
C TYR A 532 3.64 -2.98 -45.24
N LYS A 533 4.51 -3.84 -45.77
CA LYS A 533 5.68 -4.27 -45.01
C LYS A 533 6.65 -3.10 -44.92
N LEU A 534 7.04 -2.74 -43.71
CA LEU A 534 8.06 -1.73 -43.49
C LEU A 534 9.42 -2.38 -43.72
N PRO A 535 10.26 -1.90 -44.66
CA PRO A 535 11.57 -2.49 -44.89
C PRO A 535 12.44 -2.32 -43.64
N ALA A 536 13.14 -3.37 -43.25
CA ALA A 536 14.20 -3.26 -42.25
C ALA A 536 15.53 -2.97 -42.94
N SER A 537 16.20 -1.88 -42.54
CA SER A 537 17.63 -1.68 -42.79
C SER A 537 18.38 -1.75 -41.46
N THR A 538 19.40 -2.60 -41.39
CA THR A 538 20.35 -2.66 -40.27
C THR A 538 21.48 -1.68 -40.44
#